data_AF-A0A2E5I7S9-F1
#
_entry.id   AF-A0A2E5I7S9-F1
#
_cell.length_a   1.000
_cell.length_b   1.000
_cell.length_c   1.000
_cell.angle_alpha   90.00
_cell.angle_beta   90.00
_cell.angle_gamma   90.00
#
_symmetry.space_group_name_H-M   'P 1'
#
loop_
_entity.id
_entity.type
_entity.pdbx_description
1 polymer ?
#
loop_
_entity_poly.entity_id
_entity_poly.type
_entity_poly.pdbx_seq_one_letter_code
_entity_poly.pdbx_strand_id
1 'polypeptide(L)' 'MDEFTLFDDPLQFNPEYSWPEEGAEKDCPKCEGALTLNEQRPDYKGKPWWCSACRWQFTDEEI' A
#
# COMPACT_ATOMS: atom_id res chain seq x y z
N MET A 1 21.60 -26.16 -13.88
CA MET A 1 21.63 -25.06 -12.90
C MET A 1 20.49 -24.16 -13.30
N ASP A 2 19.35 -24.31 -12.65
CA ASP A 2 18.21 -23.42 -12.83
C ASP A 2 18.66 -22.02 -12.39
N GLU A 3 18.70 -21.12 -13.35
CA GLU A 3 19.05 -19.72 -13.17
C GLU A 3 17.92 -19.08 -12.37
N PHE A 4 18.12 -18.91 -11.06
CA PHE A 4 17.18 -18.18 -10.22
C PHE A 4 17.25 -16.71 -10.64
N THR A 5 16.33 -16.27 -11.49
CA THR A 5 16.10 -14.84 -11.69
C THR A 5 15.55 -14.29 -10.38
N LEU A 6 16.37 -13.52 -9.68
CA LEU A 6 15.97 -12.74 -8.51
C LEU A 6 15.03 -11.62 -8.99
N PHE A 7 13.79 -12.00 -9.29
CA PHE A 7 12.68 -11.15 -9.72
C PHE A 7 12.86 -10.52 -11.12
N ASP A 8 11.82 -10.58 -11.96
CA ASP A 8 11.79 -9.98 -13.31
C ASP A 8 11.87 -8.45 -13.26
N ASP A 9 11.35 -7.86 -12.19
CA ASP A 9 11.37 -6.42 -11.94
C ASP A 9 12.32 -6.08 -10.77
N PRO A 10 13.10 -4.99 -10.87
CA PRO A 10 13.92 -4.53 -9.77
C PRO A 10 13.01 -4.24 -8.57
N LEU A 11 13.36 -4.83 -7.41
CA LEU A 11 12.71 -4.55 -6.13
C LEU A 11 12.76 -3.03 -5.86
N GLN A 12 11.65 -2.34 -6.13
CA GLN A 12 11.52 -0.93 -5.81
C GLN A 12 11.37 -0.79 -4.30
N PHE A 13 12.47 -0.41 -3.65
CA PHE A 13 12.55 -0.24 -2.20
C PHE A 13 11.71 0.96 -1.70
N ASN A 14 11.19 1.77 -2.61
CA ASN A 14 10.39 2.95 -2.30
C ASN A 14 9.46 3.28 -3.48
N PRO A 15 8.41 2.47 -3.71
CA PRO A 15 7.52 2.68 -4.83
C PRO A 15 6.86 4.05 -4.72
N GLU A 16 6.79 4.77 -5.84
CA GLU A 16 6.17 6.09 -5.89
C GLU A 16 4.65 5.93 -5.90
N TYR A 17 4.05 5.82 -4.71
CA TYR A 17 2.61 5.78 -4.57
C TYR A 17 2.04 7.18 -4.40
N SER A 18 0.91 7.45 -5.08
CA SER A 18 0.11 8.64 -4.80
C SER A 18 -0.45 8.55 -3.38
N TRP A 19 -0.10 9.53 -2.54
CA TRP A 19 -0.71 9.65 -1.23
C TRP A 19 -2.02 10.41 -1.35
N PRO A 20 -3.13 9.91 -0.79
CA PRO A 20 -4.41 10.61 -0.78
C PRO A 20 -4.32 11.92 0.00
N GLU A 21 -5.27 12.83 -0.24
CA GLU A 21 -5.41 14.03 0.58
C GLU A 21 -5.71 13.68 2.05
N GLU A 22 -5.23 14.52 2.97
CA GLU A 22 -5.51 14.35 4.40
C GLU A 22 -7.03 14.43 4.64
N GLY A 23 -7.58 13.36 5.23
CA GLY A 23 -9.03 13.21 5.45
C GLY A 23 -9.77 12.43 4.36
N ALA A 24 -9.06 11.85 3.38
CA ALA A 24 -9.69 10.92 2.45
C ALA A 24 -10.22 9.69 3.20
N GLU A 25 -11.44 9.27 2.84
CA GLU A 25 -12.09 8.07 3.37
C GLU A 25 -12.29 7.07 2.22
N LYS A 26 -11.92 5.81 2.47
CA LYS A 26 -12.06 4.71 1.52
C LYS A 26 -12.44 3.43 2.25
N ASP A 27 -13.09 2.53 1.54
CA ASP A 27 -13.47 1.22 2.04
C ASP A 27 -12.53 0.13 1.53
N CYS A 28 -12.30 -0.89 2.36
CA CYS A 28 -11.44 -2.01 2.02
C CYS A 28 -12.10 -2.86 0.91
N PRO A 29 -11.43 -3.12 -0.23
CA PRO A 29 -12.01 -3.90 -1.32
C PRO A 29 -12.24 -5.38 -0.95
N LYS A 30 -11.68 -5.85 0.17
CA LYS A 30 -11.81 -7.24 0.64
C LYS A 30 -12.89 -7.45 1.69
N CYS A 31 -13.15 -6.46 2.54
CA CYS A 31 -14.03 -6.62 3.69
C CYS A 31 -15.03 -5.47 3.86
N GLU A 32 -15.05 -4.52 2.92
CA GLU A 32 -15.97 -3.37 2.90
C GLU A 32 -15.93 -2.54 4.20
N GLY A 33 -14.81 -2.61 4.93
CA GLY A 33 -14.61 -1.87 6.17
C GLY A 33 -13.79 -0.60 5.91
N ALA A 34 -14.04 0.44 6.70
CA ALA A 34 -13.32 1.71 6.59
C ALA A 34 -11.80 1.52 6.71
N LEU A 35 -11.08 2.05 5.73
CA LEU A 35 -9.62 2.08 5.73
C LEU A 35 -9.12 3.28 6.54
N THR A 36 -8.01 3.06 7.24
CA THR A 36 -7.29 4.12 7.93
C THR A 36 -6.24 4.68 6.99
N LEU A 37 -6.30 5.99 6.73
CA LEU A 37 -5.25 6.69 6.01
C LEU A 37 -4.04 6.85 6.94
N ASN A 38 -2.89 6.31 6.54
CA ASN A 38 -1.63 6.53 7.22
C ASN A 38 -1.13 7.96 6.96
N GLU A 39 -0.33 8.48 7.88
CA GLU A 39 0.34 9.77 7.72
C GLU A 39 1.42 9.69 6.64
N GLN A 40 1.42 10.64 5.70
CA GLN A 40 2.48 10.75 4.69
C GLN A 40 3.78 11.20 5.36
N ARG A 41 4.63 10.24 5.72
CA ARG A 41 5.92 10.51 6.33
C ARG A 41 7.05 10.04 5.41
N PRO A 42 8.14 10.81 5.26
CA PRO A 42 9.27 10.42 4.39
C PRO A 42 9.95 9.12 4.85
N ASP A 43 9.88 8.83 6.14
CA ASP A 43 10.41 7.61 6.75
C ASP A 43 9.46 6.41 6.65
N TYR A 44 8.19 6.64 6.32
CA TYR A 44 7.21 5.57 6.22
C TYR A 44 7.31 4.89 4.85
N LYS A 45 7.62 3.59 4.87
CA LYS A 45 7.82 2.76 3.67
C LYS A 45 6.63 1.86 3.34
N GLY A 46 5.50 2.07 4.01
CA GLY A 46 4.26 1.35 3.75
C GLY A 46 3.39 2.03 2.68
N LYS A 47 2.21 1.45 2.44
CA LYS A 47 1.19 2.03 1.55
C LYS A 47 0.27 2.99 2.34
N PRO A 48 -0.39 3.95 1.66
CA PRO A 48 -1.22 4.95 2.32
C PRO A 48 -2.38 4.35 3.12
N TRP A 49 -3.04 3.32 2.63
CA TRP A 49 -4.23 2.79 3.26
C TRP A 49 -3.95 1.57 4.11
N TRP A 50 -4.50 1.54 5.32
CA TRP A 50 -4.41 0.42 6.25
C TRP A 50 -5.80 -0.12 6.60
N CYS A 51 -5.98 -1.42 6.43
CA CYS A 51 -7.16 -2.12 6.93
C CYS A 51 -6.80 -2.88 8.21
N SER A 52 -7.39 -2.48 9.34
CA SER A 52 -7.20 -3.17 10.63
C SER A 52 -7.81 -4.58 10.65
N ALA A 53 -8.93 -4.79 9.96
CA ALA A 53 -9.60 -6.09 9.88
C ALA A 53 -8.80 -7.09 9.03
N CYS A 54 -8.37 -6.68 7.83
CA CYS A 54 -7.55 -7.52 6.96
C CYS A 54 -6.08 -7.59 7.39
N ARG A 55 -5.62 -6.65 8.25
CA ARG A 55 -4.21 -6.41 8.59
C ARG A 55 -3.35 -6.28 7.33
N TRP A 56 -3.87 -5.49 6.38
CA TRP A 56 -3.30 -5.35 5.04
C TRP A 56 -3.20 -3.88 4.65
N GLN A 57 -2.22 -3.58 3.79
CA GLN A 57 -1.95 -2.24 3.27
C GLN A 57 -2.32 -2.16 1.79
N PHE A 58 -2.93 -1.04 1.38
CA PHE A 58 -3.38 -0.81 0.01
C PHE A 58 -2.91 0.55 -0.50
N THR A 59 -2.66 0.65 -1.81
CA THR A 59 -2.49 1.92 -2.51
C THR A 59 -3.83 2.44 -3.01
N ASP A 60 -3.88 3.70 -3.44
CA ASP A 60 -5.10 4.26 -4.04
C ASP A 60 -5.49 3.53 -5.34
N GLU A 61 -4.51 2.95 -6.05
CA GLU A 61 -4.73 2.15 -7.25
C GLU A 61 -5.27 0.73 -6.96
N GLU A 62 -5.11 0.25 -5.74
CA GLU A 62 -5.56 -1.10 -5.32
C GLU A 62 -6.98 -1.10 -4.70
N ILE A 63 -7.55 0.07 -4.44
CA ILE A 63 -8.89 0.26 -3.86
C ILE A 63 -9.85 0.70 -4.95
#